data_AF-A0A0Q4BB63-F1
#
_entry.id   AF-A0A0Q4BB63-F1
#
_cell.length_a   1.000
_cell.length_b   1.000
_cell.length_c   1.000
_cell.angle_alpha   90.00
_cell.angle_beta   90.00
_cell.angle_gamma   90.00
#
_symmetry.space_group_name_H-M   'P 1'
#
loop_
_entity.id
_entity.type
_entity.pdbx_description
1 polymer ?
#
loop_
_entity_poly.entity_id
_entity_poly.type
_entity_poly.pdbx_seq_one_letter_code
_entity_poly.pdbx_strand_id
1 'polypeptide(L)' 'MGDESMTYTQQGMVYGMLFGTVVAILLYSLTNDVVYFAFMGLPMAIGLSIGSYLDSREKKAE' A
#
# COMPACT_ATOMS: atom_id res chain seq x y z
N MET A 1 10.70 22.68 -1.18
CA MET A 1 10.33 21.61 -0.24
C MET A 1 11.26 20.47 -0.53
N GLY A 2 12.03 20.04 0.48
CA GLY A 2 13.24 19.26 0.31
C GLY A 2 13.01 17.95 -0.44
N ASP A 3 14.03 17.55 -1.19
CA ASP A 3 14.13 16.29 -1.90
C ASP A 3 14.34 15.15 -0.89
N GLU A 4 13.37 14.96 0.01
CA GLU A 4 13.31 13.79 0.88
C GLU A 4 12.85 12.63 0.00
N SER A 5 13.82 11.92 -0.58
CA SER A 5 13.59 10.70 -1.34
C SER A 5 12.75 9.74 -0.49
N MET A 6 11.48 9.63 -0.88
CA MET A 6 10.48 8.83 -0.16
C MET A 6 10.96 7.39 -0.09
N THR A 7 11.12 6.84 1.12
CA THR A 7 11.65 5.47 1.29
C THR A 7 10.73 4.47 0.58
N TYR A 8 11.28 3.35 0.11
CA TYR A 8 10.47 2.33 -0.57
C TYR A 8 9.33 1.81 0.32
N THR A 9 9.49 1.85 1.64
CA THR A 9 8.44 1.55 2.61
C THR A 9 7.31 2.58 2.58
N GLN A 10 7.64 3.88 2.55
CA GLN A 10 6.63 4.94 2.46
C GLN A 10 5.89 4.88 1.12
N GLN A 11 6.59 4.62 0.02
CA GLN A 11 5.96 4.40 -1.28
C GLN A 11 5.02 3.18 -1.24
N GLY A 12 5.49 2.05 -0.69
CA GLY A 12 4.69 0.85 -0.52
C GLY A 12 3.41 1.07 0.29
N MET A 13 3.47 1.91 1.34
CA MET A 13 2.29 2.31 2.12
C MET A 13 1.30 3.11 1.28
N VAL A 14 1.78 4.12 0.55
CA VAL A 14 0.93 4.99 -0.29
C VAL A 14 0.27 4.19 -1.41
N TYR A 15 1.02 3.33 -2.09
CA TYR A 15 0.48 2.45 -3.14
C TYR A 15 -0.50 1.43 -2.57
N GLY A 16 -0.19 0.83 -1.41
CA GLY A 16 -1.08 -0.11 -0.73
C GLY A 16 -2.42 0.54 -0.34
N MET A 17 -2.40 1.77 0.18
CA MET A 17 -3.61 2.54 0.49
C MET A 17 -4.42 2.91 -0.75
N LEU A 18 -3.77 3.47 -1.78
CA LEU A 18 -4.45 3.87 -3.00
C LEU A 18 -5.10 2.68 -3.70
N PHE A 19 -4.35 1.60 -3.89
CA PHE A 19 -4.86 0.38 -4.50
C PHE A 19 -5.99 -0.23 -3.67
N GLY A 20 -5.81 -0.34 -2.36
CA GLY A 20 -6.84 -0.88 -1.46
C GLY A 20 -8.13 -0.08 -1.47
N THR A 21 -8.03 1.25 -1.52
CA THR A 21 -9.20 2.15 -1.57
C THR A 21 -9.94 2.00 -2.91
N VAL A 22 -9.22 1.98 -4.03
CA VAL A 22 -9.83 1.80 -5.36
C VAL A 22 -10.55 0.46 -5.45
N VAL A 23 -9.92 -0.62 -5.00
CA VAL A 23 -10.53 -1.97 -5.01
C VAL A 23 -11.76 -2.02 -4.10
N ALA A 24 -11.69 -1.45 -2.90
CA ALA A 24 -12.83 -1.44 -1.98
C ALA A 24 -14.02 -0.65 -2.55
N ILE A 25 -13.77 0.52 -3.15
CA ILE A 25 -14.83 1.32 -3.79
C ILE A 25 -15.46 0.57 -4.96
N LEU A 26 -14.65 -0.09 -5.80
CA LEU A 26 -15.16 -0.88 -6.93
C LEU A 26 -16.03 -2.04 -6.45
N LEU A 27 -15.56 -2.80 -5.45
CA LEU A 27 -16.31 -3.92 -4.89
C LEU A 27 -17.61 -3.46 -4.22
N TYR A 28 -17.56 -2.39 -3.43
CA TYR A 28 -18.74 -1.78 -2.84
C TYR A 28 -19.73 -1.33 -3.93
N SER A 29 -19.25 -0.69 -5.00
CA SER A 29 -20.12 -0.24 -6.09
C SER A 29 -20.81 -1.39 -6.83
N LEU A 30 -20.20 -2.57 -6.88
CA LEU A 30 -20.76 -3.74 -7.56
C LEU A 30 -21.73 -4.55 -6.68
N THR A 31 -21.53 -4.52 -5.37
CA THR A 31 -22.22 -5.42 -4.42
C THR A 31 -23.13 -4.70 -3.42
N ASN A 32 -22.95 -3.37 -3.25
CA ASN A 32 -23.54 -2.57 -2.18
C ASN A 32 -23.24 -3.09 -0.76
N ASP A 33 -22.18 -3.88 -0.58
CA ASP A 33 -21.80 -4.41 0.73
C ASP A 33 -20.60 -3.66 1.33
N VAL A 34 -20.76 -3.14 2.54
CA VAL A 34 -19.72 -2.40 3.26
C VAL A 34 -18.60 -3.30 3.80
N VAL A 35 -18.80 -4.62 3.84
CA VAL A 35 -17.79 -5.61 4.28
C VAL A 35 -16.49 -5.50 3.48
N TYR A 36 -16.54 -5.06 2.22
CA TYR A 36 -15.34 -4.93 1.38
C TYR A 36 -14.35 -3.87 1.88
N PHE A 37 -14.79 -2.91 2.69
CA PHE A 37 -13.89 -1.96 3.34
C PHE A 37 -13.04 -2.60 4.45
N ALA A 38 -13.53 -3.67 5.09
CA ALA A 38 -12.75 -4.41 6.10
C ALA A 38 -11.51 -5.11 5.48
N PHE A 39 -11.57 -5.43 4.18
CA PHE A 39 -10.47 -6.06 3.45
C PHE A 39 -9.38 -5.07 2.99
N MET A 40 -9.53 -3.76 3.24
CA MET A 40 -8.51 -2.76 2.88
C MET A 40 -7.16 -2.97 3.59
N GLY A 41 -7.13 -3.70 4.71
CA GLY A 41 -5.89 -4.02 5.43
C GLY A 41 -4.93 -4.93 4.64
N LEU A 42 -5.45 -5.81 3.79
CA LEU A 42 -4.64 -6.74 2.99
C LEU A 42 -3.68 -6.01 2.01
N PRO A 43 -4.16 -5.13 1.12
CA PRO A 43 -3.28 -4.41 0.19
C PRO A 43 -2.30 -3.47 0.90
N MET A 44 -2.66 -2.90 2.05
CA MET A 44 -1.71 -2.17 2.89
C MET A 44 -0.60 -3.07 3.45
N ALA A 45 -0.95 -4.24 4.00
CA ALA A 45 0.04 -5.19 4.51
C ALA A 45 0.99 -5.68 3.41
N ILE A 46 0.47 -5.94 2.22
CA ILE A 46 1.27 -6.34 1.04
C ILE A 46 2.19 -5.20 0.61
N GLY A 47 1.68 -3.98 0.46
CA GLY A 47 2.46 -2.81 0.07
C GLY A 47 3.59 -2.49 1.05
N LEU A 48 3.32 -2.57 2.36
CA LEU A 48 4.32 -2.40 3.41
C LEU A 48 5.37 -3.52 3.40
N SER A 49 4.95 -4.77 3.23
CA SER A 49 5.88 -5.91 3.19
C SER A 49 6.84 -5.79 2.00
N ILE A 50 6.33 -5.46 0.82
CA ILE A 50 7.16 -5.26 -0.38
C ILE A 50 8.06 -4.03 -0.21
N GLY A 51 7.52 -2.90 0.26
CA GLY A 51 8.29 -1.69 0.48
C GLY A 51 9.43 -1.87 1.48
N SER A 52 9.15 -2.52 2.61
CA SER A 52 10.15 -2.83 3.65
C SER A 52 11.22 -3.81 3.18
N TYR A 53 10.86 -4.76 2.31
CA TYR A 53 11.81 -5.70 1.71
C TYR A 53 12.77 -5.01 0.73
N LEU A 54 12.26 -4.11 -0.12
CA LEU A 54 13.07 -3.33 -1.05
C LEU A 54 14.01 -2.36 -0.30
N ASP A 55 13.51 -1.68 0.74
CA ASP A 55 14.31 -0.81 1.61
C ASP A 55 15.45 -1.58 2.31
N SER A 56 15.15 -2.80 2.79
CA SER A 56 16.16 -3.69 3.40
C SER A 56 17.21 -4.20 2.41
N ARG A 57 16.90 -4.23 1.10
CA ARG A 57 17.86 -4.62 0.05
C ARG A 57 18.73 -3.45 -0.38
N GLU A 58 18.16 -2.25 -0.46
CA GLU A 58 18.92 -1.02 -0.76
C GLU A 58 19.97 -0.77 0.32
N LYS A 59 19.60 -0.83 1.61
CA LYS A 59 20.54 -0.74 2.74
C LYS A 59 21.62 -1.83 2.82
N LYS A 60 21.44 -2.95 2.12
CA LYS A 60 22.45 -4.04 2.05
C LYS A 60 23.36 -3.92 0.83
N ALA A 61 23.03 -3.05 -0.12
CA ALA A 61 23.81 -2.84 -1.34
C ALA A 61 24.78 -1.65 -1.23
N GLU A 62 24.59 -0.77 -0.25
CA GLU A 62 25.60 0.19 0.26
C GLU A 62 26.57 -0.49 1.25
#